data_AF-A0A2T7TT08-F1
#
_entry.id   AF-A0A2T7TT08-F1
#
_cell.length_a   1.000
_cell.length_b   1.000
_cell.length_c   1.000
_cell.angle_alpha   90.00
_cell.angle_beta   90.00
_cell.angle_gamma   90.00
#
_symmetry.space_group_name_H-M   'P 1'
#
loop_
_entity.id
_entity.type
_entity.pdbx_description
1 polymer ?
#
loop_
_entity_poly.entity_id
_entity_poly.type
_entity_poly.pdbx_seq_one_letter_code
_entity_poly.pdbx_strand_id
1 'polypeptide(L)'
;MRGGANAELPQFASLLQAARAGQLDHWLGTLRGRLSLIIVLDQFPRGLFAGTPEAFSSDPDALRIAEEGFRNGHYVALTSLWERFFYCLPLAHAEGPDHLERMRRIVAISEQVVDQVPEHLKPIWQFSLNQAKEGRL
;
A
#
# COMPACT_ATOMS: atom_id res chain seq x y z
N MET A 1 -3.86 5.65 11.95
CA MET A 1 -3.36 6.93 11.41
C MET A 1 -4.44 7.49 10.48
N ARG A 2 -5.25 8.47 10.90
CA ARG A 2 -6.17 9.14 9.95
C ARG A 2 -5.34 10.16 9.17
N GLY A 3 -4.98 9.82 7.94
CA GLY A 3 -4.39 10.78 7.01
C GLY A 3 -5.33 11.96 6.85
N GLY A 4 -4.78 13.18 6.99
CA GLY A 4 -5.52 14.41 6.73
C GLY A 4 -5.64 14.70 5.23
N ALA A 5 -6.46 15.67 4.88
CA ALA A 5 -6.53 16.16 3.51
C ALA A 5 -5.14 16.65 3.07
N ASN A 6 -4.74 16.34 1.83
CA ASN A 6 -3.47 16.77 1.26
C ASN A 6 -3.71 17.80 0.16
N ALA A 7 -3.28 19.04 0.38
CA ALA A 7 -3.49 20.17 -0.53
C ALA A 7 -2.79 20.03 -1.89
N GLU A 8 -1.81 19.14 -2.01
CA GLU A 8 -1.05 18.91 -3.25
C GLU A 8 -1.71 17.87 -4.17
N LEU A 9 -2.66 17.08 -3.65
CA LEU A 9 -3.30 16.01 -4.41
C LEU A 9 -4.41 16.42 -5.39
N PRO A 10 -5.16 17.53 -5.23
CA PRO A 10 -6.24 17.89 -6.14
C PRO A 10 -5.84 17.92 -7.62
N GLN A 11 -4.61 18.33 -7.95
CA GLN A 11 -4.10 18.33 -9.33
C GLN A 11 -3.96 16.91 -9.94
N PHE A 12 -3.93 15.87 -9.11
CA PHE A 12 -3.86 14.48 -9.51
C PHE A 12 -5.21 13.75 -9.45
N ALA A 13 -6.32 14.46 -9.19
CA ALA A 13 -7.64 13.84 -9.13
C ALA A 13 -8.02 13.14 -10.45
N SER A 14 -7.64 13.69 -11.61
CA SER A 14 -7.84 13.05 -12.91
C SER A 14 -7.07 11.73 -13.05
N LEU A 15 -5.87 11.63 -12.47
CA LEU A 15 -5.07 10.40 -12.47
C LEU A 15 -5.77 9.30 -11.65
N LEU A 16 -6.33 9.65 -10.50
CA LEU A 16 -7.13 8.72 -9.70
C LEU A 16 -8.37 8.24 -10.48
N GLN A 17 -9.09 9.14 -11.15
CA GLN A 17 -10.25 8.74 -11.96
C GLN A 17 -9.85 7.82 -13.12
N ALA A 18 -8.75 8.11 -13.81
CA ALA A 18 -8.22 7.24 -14.87
C ALA A 18 -7.82 5.85 -14.34
N ALA A 19 -7.20 5.79 -13.15
CA ALA A 19 -6.86 4.52 -12.50
C ALA A 19 -8.11 3.69 -12.14
N ARG A 20 -9.12 4.33 -11.53
CA ARG A 20 -10.41 3.69 -11.20
C ARG A 20 -11.17 3.20 -12.43
N ALA A 21 -11.01 3.88 -13.56
CA ALA A 21 -11.61 3.51 -14.84
C ALA A 21 -10.81 2.45 -15.62
N GLY A 22 -9.71 1.93 -15.08
CA GLY A 22 -8.84 0.94 -15.76
C GLY A 22 -8.02 1.51 -16.94
N GLN A 23 -8.02 2.82 -17.14
CA GLN A 23 -7.33 3.46 -18.26
C GLN A 23 -5.80 3.40 -18.12
N LEU A 24 -5.31 3.08 -16.93
CA LEU A 24 -3.89 2.96 -16.61
C LEU A 24 -3.43 1.50 -16.47
N ASP A 25 -4.25 0.51 -16.84
CA ASP A 25 -3.94 -0.92 -16.67
C ASP A 25 -2.65 -1.37 -17.37
N HIS A 26 -2.23 -0.67 -18.42
CA HIS A 26 -0.94 -0.90 -19.08
C HIS A 26 0.26 -0.74 -18.12
N TRP A 27 0.12 -0.03 -16.99
CA TRP A 27 1.16 0.08 -15.97
C TRP A 27 1.41 -1.22 -15.20
N LEU A 28 0.43 -2.13 -15.17
CA LEU A 28 0.54 -3.44 -14.50
C LEU A 28 1.62 -4.34 -15.12
N GLY A 29 2.05 -4.03 -16.35
CA GLY A 29 3.08 -4.76 -17.08
C GLY A 29 4.51 -4.60 -16.55
N THR A 30 4.75 -3.70 -15.59
CA THR A 30 6.07 -3.54 -14.95
C THR A 30 5.95 -3.52 -13.43
N LEU A 31 7.03 -3.88 -12.74
CA LEU A 31 7.06 -3.86 -11.26
C LEU A 31 6.81 -2.45 -10.68
N ARG A 32 7.38 -1.40 -11.28
CA ARG A 32 7.19 -0.02 -10.82
C ARG A 32 5.85 0.57 -11.25
N GLY A 33 5.39 0.29 -12.47
CA GLY A 33 4.06 0.74 -12.89
C GLY A 33 2.94 0.16 -12.02
N ARG A 34 3.09 -1.12 -11.62
CA ARG A 34 2.18 -1.75 -10.66
C ARG A 34 2.22 -1.06 -9.30
N LEU A 35 3.41 -0.77 -8.75
CA LEU A 35 3.54 0.00 -7.52
C LEU A 35 2.93 1.40 -7.65
N SER A 36 3.09 2.07 -8.80
CA SER A 36 2.47 3.37 -9.04
C SER A 36 0.94 3.29 -8.99
N LEU A 37 0.33 2.26 -9.59
CA LEU A 37 -1.11 2.03 -9.48
C LEU A 37 -1.56 1.76 -8.04
N ILE A 38 -0.78 0.99 -7.27
CA ILE A 38 -1.04 0.77 -5.84
C ILE A 38 -1.06 2.12 -5.10
N ILE A 39 -0.05 2.97 -5.31
CA ILE A 39 0.03 4.29 -4.67
C ILE A 39 -1.16 5.17 -5.06
N VAL A 40 -1.49 5.24 -6.35
CA VAL A 40 -2.62 6.06 -6.84
C VAL A 40 -3.93 5.57 -6.23
N LEU A 41 -4.16 4.26 -6.17
CA LEU A 41 -5.44 3.71 -5.71
C LEU A 41 -5.55 3.65 -4.18
N ASP A 42 -4.45 3.51 -3.44
CA ASP A 42 -4.48 3.39 -1.98
C ASP A 42 -4.22 4.73 -1.27
N GLN A 43 -3.25 5.52 -1.74
CA GLN A 43 -2.82 6.74 -1.03
C GLN A 43 -3.58 7.99 -1.48
N PHE A 44 -3.91 8.12 -2.77
CA PHE A 44 -4.52 9.37 -3.25
C PHE A 44 -5.94 9.58 -2.72
N PRO A 45 -6.85 8.57 -2.70
CA PRO A 45 -8.18 8.74 -2.14
C PRO A 45 -8.16 9.20 -0.68
N ARG A 46 -7.20 8.69 0.11
CA ARG A 46 -7.04 9.04 1.53
C ARG A 46 -6.73 10.51 1.76
N GLY A 47 -5.94 11.13 0.88
CA GLY A 47 -5.63 12.56 0.97
C GLY A 47 -6.63 13.45 0.22
N LEU A 48 -7.27 12.97 -0.85
CA LEU A 48 -8.27 13.72 -1.62
C LEU A 48 -9.63 13.80 -0.93
N PHE A 49 -10.04 12.71 -0.27
CA PHE A 49 -11.38 12.55 0.29
C PHE A 49 -11.35 12.29 1.80
N ALA A 50 -10.31 12.80 2.47
CA ALA A 50 -10.04 12.57 3.88
C ALA A 50 -11.30 12.76 4.76
N GLY A 51 -11.57 11.80 5.63
CA GLY A 51 -12.73 11.83 6.52
C GLY A 51 -14.06 11.40 5.88
N THR A 52 -14.05 10.94 4.63
CA THR A 52 -15.25 10.41 3.95
C THR A 52 -15.09 8.93 3.58
N PRO A 53 -16.18 8.18 3.33
CA PRO A 53 -16.09 6.80 2.84
C PRO A 53 -15.34 6.66 1.50
N GLU A 54 -15.37 7.71 0.67
CA GLU A 54 -14.68 7.76 -0.63
C GLU A 54 -13.16 7.60 -0.50
N ALA A 55 -12.58 7.90 0.68
CA ALA A 55 -11.17 7.69 0.97
C ALA A 55 -10.73 6.22 0.98
N PHE A 56 -11.68 5.29 1.03
CA PHE A 56 -11.46 3.85 1.14
C PHE A 56 -12.05 3.06 -0.05
N SER A 57 -12.69 3.75 -1.01
CA SER A 57 -13.46 3.10 -2.07
C SER A 57 -12.61 2.33 -3.09
N SER A 58 -11.29 2.52 -3.08
CA SER A 58 -10.34 1.86 -3.99
C SER A 58 -9.48 0.78 -3.30
N ASP A 59 -9.71 0.53 -2.00
CA ASP A 59 -8.95 -0.46 -1.22
C ASP A 59 -9.02 -1.88 -1.81
N PRO A 60 -10.18 -2.38 -2.29
CA PRO A 60 -10.25 -3.71 -2.93
C PRO A 60 -9.42 -3.82 -4.20
N ASP A 61 -9.39 -2.76 -5.02
CA ASP A 61 -8.61 -2.74 -6.26
C ASP A 61 -7.11 -2.70 -5.98
N ALA A 62 -6.68 -1.85 -5.04
CA ALA A 62 -5.29 -1.78 -4.61
C ALA A 62 -4.81 -3.12 -4.04
N LEU A 63 -5.65 -3.79 -3.22
CA LEU A 63 -5.35 -5.12 -2.69
C LEU A 63 -5.19 -6.15 -3.81
N ARG A 64 -6.13 -6.21 -4.75
CA ARG A 64 -6.07 -7.15 -5.88
C ARG A 64 -4.79 -6.99 -6.68
N ILE A 65 -4.40 -5.74 -6.98
CA ILE A 65 -3.19 -5.42 -7.73
C ILE A 65 -1.94 -5.83 -6.97
N ALA A 66 -1.90 -5.59 -5.66
CA ALA A 66 -0.81 -5.99 -4.78
C ALA A 66 -0.66 -7.52 -4.76
N GLU A 67 -1.73 -8.27 -4.48
CA GLU A 67 -1.71 -9.74 -4.41
C GLU A 67 -1.30 -10.39 -5.74
N GLU A 68 -1.74 -9.85 -6.88
CA GLU A 68 -1.26 -10.31 -8.18
C GLU A 68 0.25 -10.10 -8.35
N GLY A 69 0.79 -8.96 -7.91
CA GLY A 69 2.23 -8.73 -8.04
C GLY A 69 3.09 -9.46 -7.01
N PHE A 70 2.51 -9.94 -5.92
CA PHE A 70 3.14 -10.98 -5.10
C PHE A 70 3.23 -12.30 -5.86
N ARG A 71 2.17 -12.71 -6.58
CA ARG A 71 2.13 -13.96 -7.34
C ARG A 71 3.04 -13.97 -8.57
N ASN A 72 3.15 -12.85 -9.28
CA ASN A 72 3.95 -12.76 -10.51
C ASN A 72 5.43 -12.35 -10.29
N GLY A 73 5.86 -12.19 -9.03
CA GLY A 73 7.24 -11.87 -8.67
C GLY A 73 7.60 -10.37 -8.70
N HIS A 74 6.69 -9.47 -9.08
CA HIS A 74 6.94 -8.03 -9.08
C HIS A 74 7.35 -7.50 -7.71
N TYR A 75 6.69 -7.95 -6.63
CA TYR A 75 7.04 -7.54 -5.27
C TYR A 75 8.48 -7.94 -4.91
N VAL A 76 8.85 -9.19 -5.20
CA VAL A 76 10.18 -9.73 -4.87
C VAL A 76 11.28 -8.98 -5.62
N ALA A 77 11.00 -8.56 -6.86
CA ALA A 77 11.94 -7.82 -7.70
C ALA A 77 12.16 -6.35 -7.27
N LEU A 78 11.32 -5.78 -6.38
CA LEU A 78 11.57 -4.45 -5.82
C LEU A 78 12.79 -4.51 -4.89
N THR A 79 13.74 -3.59 -5.07
CA THR A 79 14.98 -3.55 -4.27
C THR A 79 14.93 -2.51 -3.16
N SER A 80 14.09 -1.48 -3.28
CA SER A 80 13.92 -0.48 -2.23
C SER A 80 12.99 -0.98 -1.15
N LEU A 81 13.42 -0.86 0.11
CA LEU A 81 12.57 -1.16 1.27
C LEU A 81 11.32 -0.27 1.28
N TRP A 82 11.45 1.00 0.91
CA TRP A 82 10.32 1.92 0.84
C TRP A 82 9.32 1.53 -0.25
N GLU A 83 9.80 1.09 -1.42
CA GLU A 83 8.92 0.56 -2.47
C GLU A 83 8.13 -0.65 -1.96
N ARG A 84 8.80 -1.60 -1.29
CA ARG A 84 8.15 -2.77 -0.68
C ARG A 84 7.16 -2.39 0.42
N PHE A 85 7.47 -1.37 1.22
CA PHE A 85 6.56 -0.87 2.26
C PHE A 85 5.25 -0.36 1.66
N PHE A 86 5.30 0.55 0.69
CA PHE A 86 4.09 1.04 0.01
C PHE A 86 3.34 -0.07 -0.70
N TYR A 87 4.05 -1.06 -1.23
CA TYR A 87 3.46 -2.24 -1.85
C TYR A 87 2.62 -3.08 -0.87
N CYS A 88 3.03 -3.15 0.40
CA CYS A 88 2.35 -3.91 1.44
C CYS A 88 1.15 -3.17 2.07
N LEU A 89 1.04 -1.84 1.91
CA LEU A 89 -0.03 -1.06 2.55
C LEU A 89 -1.46 -1.56 2.23
N PRO A 90 -1.81 -1.93 0.97
CA PRO A 90 -3.15 -2.43 0.68
C PRO A 90 -3.53 -3.70 1.45
N LEU A 91 -2.54 -4.53 1.82
CA LEU A 91 -2.79 -5.75 2.62
C LEU A 91 -3.28 -5.39 4.03
N ALA A 92 -2.82 -4.27 4.57
CA ALA A 92 -3.19 -3.77 5.90
C ALA A 92 -4.49 -2.96 5.87
N HIS A 93 -4.72 -2.21 4.79
CA HIS A 93 -5.87 -1.31 4.72
C HIS A 93 -7.17 -1.98 4.33
N ALA A 94 -7.11 -2.97 3.44
CA ALA A 94 -8.31 -3.65 3.00
C ALA A 94 -8.88 -4.55 4.11
N GLU A 95 -10.14 -4.31 4.46
CA GLU A 95 -10.93 -5.19 5.34
C GLU A 95 -11.44 -6.43 4.57
N GLY A 96 -11.97 -7.42 5.29
CA GLY A 96 -12.55 -8.63 4.69
C GLY A 96 -12.16 -9.92 5.42
N PRO A 97 -12.64 -11.08 4.95
CA PRO A 97 -12.47 -12.36 5.65
C PRO A 97 -11.00 -12.75 5.84
N ASP A 98 -10.15 -12.46 4.85
CA ASP A 98 -8.72 -12.83 4.91
C ASP A 98 -7.84 -11.74 5.55
N HIS A 99 -8.43 -10.70 6.15
CA HIS A 99 -7.70 -9.58 6.74
C HIS A 99 -6.66 -10.06 7.78
N LEU A 100 -7.06 -10.97 8.69
CA LEU A 100 -6.14 -11.49 9.70
C LEU A 100 -4.97 -12.27 9.09
N GLU A 101 -5.19 -13.00 8.00
CA GLU A 101 -4.10 -13.70 7.28
C GLU A 101 -3.12 -12.72 6.66
N ARG A 102 -3.63 -11.68 5.98
CA ARG A 102 -2.82 -10.59 5.43
C ARG A 102 -2.01 -9.86 6.51
N MET A 103 -2.62 -9.58 7.66
CA MET A 103 -1.92 -8.96 8.78
C MET A 103 -0.79 -9.85 9.32
N ARG A 104 -0.98 -11.18 9.42
CA ARG A 104 0.11 -12.11 9.78
C ARG A 104 1.27 -12.04 8.78
N ARG A 105 0.97 -11.98 7.48
CA ARG A 105 1.96 -11.85 6.42
C ARG A 105 2.76 -10.55 6.52
N ILE A 106 2.09 -9.42 6.74
CA ILE A 106 2.75 -8.11 6.89
C ILE A 106 3.65 -8.10 8.12
N VAL A 107 3.21 -8.66 9.25
CA VAL A 107 4.05 -8.78 10.46
C VAL A 107 5.31 -9.59 10.16
N ALA A 108 5.18 -10.76 9.53
CA ALA A 108 6.32 -11.60 9.18
C ALA A 108 7.32 -10.89 8.24
N ILE A 109 6.82 -10.18 7.22
CA ILE A 109 7.65 -9.35 6.33
C ILE A 109 8.36 -8.25 7.13
N SER A 110 7.64 -7.58 8.03
CA SER A 110 8.16 -6.44 8.78
C SER A 110 9.23 -6.85 9.81
N GLU A 111 9.08 -8.02 10.44
CA GLU A 111 10.11 -8.62 11.31
C GLU A 111 11.41 -8.86 10.53
N GLN A 112 11.33 -9.45 9.34
CA GLN A 112 12.51 -9.64 8.48
C GLN A 112 13.19 -8.32 8.08
N VAL A 113 12.40 -7.27 7.82
CA VAL A 113 12.94 -5.97 7.43
C VAL A 113 13.69 -5.31 8.59
N VAL A 114 13.15 -5.35 9.82
CA VAL A 114 13.79 -4.76 11.00
C VAL A 114 15.17 -5.37 11.26
N ASP A 115 15.35 -6.66 10.99
CA ASP A 115 16.64 -7.35 11.17
C ASP A 115 17.68 -6.97 10.11
N GLN A 116 17.24 -6.51 8.92
CA GLN A 116 18.10 -6.26 7.77
C GLN A 116 18.43 -4.77 7.54
N VAL A 117 17.68 -3.86 8.17
CA VAL A 117 17.91 -2.42 7.99
C VAL A 117 19.10 -1.91 8.83
N PRO A 118 19.82 -0.89 8.35
CA PRO A 118 20.82 -0.18 9.15
C PRO A 118 20.25 0.34 10.48
N GLU A 119 21.11 0.43 11.49
CA GLU A 119 20.73 0.80 12.87
C GLU A 119 20.00 2.13 12.99
N HIS A 120 20.38 3.12 12.17
CA HIS A 120 19.73 4.43 12.16
C HIS A 120 18.30 4.39 11.59
N LEU A 121 17.93 3.34 10.84
CA LEU A 121 16.57 3.13 10.32
C LEU A 121 15.74 2.19 11.18
N LYS A 122 16.34 1.39 12.08
CA LYS A 122 15.58 0.48 12.94
C LYS A 122 14.42 1.13 13.69
N PRO A 123 14.53 2.36 14.24
CA PRO A 123 13.41 2.99 14.94
C PRO A 123 12.15 3.16 14.08
N ILE A 124 12.29 3.58 12.81
CA ILE A 124 11.13 3.78 11.93
C ILE A 124 10.51 2.45 11.51
N TRP A 125 11.33 1.42 11.25
CA TRP A 125 10.81 0.10 10.89
C TRP A 125 10.21 -0.66 12.08
N GLN A 126 10.73 -0.48 13.29
CA GLN A 126 10.12 -0.98 14.52
C GLN A 126 8.77 -0.32 14.78
N PHE A 127 8.66 0.99 14.56
CA PHE A 127 7.37 1.68 14.62
C PHE A 127 6.37 1.08 13.62
N SER A 128 6.77 0.89 12.36
CA SER A 128 5.92 0.24 11.34
C SER A 128 5.51 -1.19 11.72
N LEU A 129 6.43 -1.98 12.30
CA LEU A 129 6.14 -3.33 12.79
C LEU A 129 5.09 -3.30 13.92
N ASN A 130 5.23 -2.39 14.88
CA ASN A 130 4.29 -2.27 15.99
C ASN A 130 2.89 -1.89 15.49
N GLN A 131 2.79 -0.95 14.54
CA GLN A 131 1.52 -0.61 13.88
C GLN A 131 0.88 -1.83 13.21
N ALA A 132 1.67 -2.68 12.53
CA ALA A 132 1.16 -3.91 11.92
C ALA A 132 0.71 -4.94 12.97
N LYS A 133 1.36 -5.01 14.14
CA LYS A 133 0.95 -5.88 15.25
C LYS A 133 -0.34 -5.41 15.92
N GLU A 134 -0.52 -4.10 16.07
CA GLU A 134 -1.71 -3.50 16.66
C GLU A 134 -2.94 -3.59 15.75
N GLY A 135 -2.76 -3.48 14.43
CA GLY A 135 -3.83 -3.69 13.44
C GLY A 135 -4.35 -5.13 13.34
N ARG A 136 -3.88 -6.03 14.21
CA ARG A 136 -4.32 -7.43 14.33
C ARG A 136 -5.53 -7.60 15.27
N LEU A 137 -5.91 -6.53 15.98
CA LEU A 137 -6.98 -6.48 16.97
C LEU A 137 -8.32 -6.03 16.37
#